data_AF-A0A3A0A183-F1
#
_entry.id   AF-A0A3A0A183-F1
#
_cell.length_a   1.000
_cell.length_b   1.000
_cell.length_c   1.000
_cell.angle_alpha   90.00
_cell.angle_beta   90.00
_cell.angle_gamma   90.00
#
_symmetry.space_group_name_H-M   'P 1'
#
loop_
_entity.id
_entity.type
_entity.pdbx_description
1 polymer ?
#
loop_
_entity_poly.entity_id
_entity_poly.type
_entity_poly.pdbx_seq_one_letter_code
_entity_poly.pdbx_strand_id
1 'polypeptide(L)'
;MRAGWRILIHLSLFLFAPPLLNQAVGPVISRTIAHLAPELALLSDRLTLAALRLLAVLVSTALVVYWVDRRPWRDLGLRMGRAWWIDLGFGLVLGAVLMTFVFVVQYVAGWVEVRELFAVELVDTPFVIAILGPLAVFVVVGITEELLSRGYQLRNLAEGLNMRWWGPRPAILAAWVISSSLFGLLHIFNPNA
;
A
#
# COMPACT_ATOMS: atom_id res chain seq x y z
N MET A 1 0.86 -26.35 3.79
CA MET A 1 1.98 -25.61 4.43
C MET A 1 1.46 -24.89 5.67
N ARG A 2 2.25 -24.71 6.75
CA ARG A 2 1.79 -23.96 7.95
C ARG A 2 1.64 -22.45 7.62
N ALA A 3 0.74 -21.76 8.32
CA ALA A 3 0.44 -20.33 8.08
C ALA A 3 1.68 -19.42 8.16
N GLY A 4 2.56 -19.63 9.15
CA GLY A 4 3.79 -18.83 9.29
C GLY A 4 4.68 -18.88 8.05
N TRP A 5 4.88 -20.05 7.45
CA TRP A 5 5.69 -20.17 6.24
C TRP A 5 5.06 -19.50 5.02
N ARG A 6 3.73 -19.59 4.88
CA ARG A 6 2.99 -18.90 3.82
C ARG A 6 3.20 -17.38 3.91
N ILE A 7 3.14 -16.84 5.12
CA ILE A 7 3.36 -15.41 5.40
C ILE A 7 4.82 -15.03 5.13
N LEU A 8 5.79 -15.81 5.61
CA LEU A 8 7.21 -15.51 5.41
C LEU A 8 7.61 -15.49 3.94
N ILE A 9 7.14 -16.46 3.13
CA ILE A 9 7.39 -16.47 1.69
C ILE A 9 6.80 -15.22 1.03
N HIS A 10 5.52 -14.93 1.31
CA HIS A 10 4.84 -13.79 0.70
C HIS A 10 5.49 -12.46 1.10
N LEU A 11 5.80 -12.28 2.39
CA LEU A 11 6.49 -11.09 2.90
C LEU A 11 7.88 -10.93 2.28
N SER A 12 8.62 -12.02 2.12
CA SER A 12 9.94 -11.98 1.48
C SER A 12 9.83 -11.51 0.02
N LEU A 13 8.88 -12.07 -0.73
CA LEU A 13 8.63 -11.63 -2.10
C LEU A 13 8.16 -10.17 -2.16
N PHE A 14 7.30 -9.75 -1.23
CA PHE A 14 6.85 -8.36 -1.15
C PHE A 14 8.02 -7.39 -0.91
N LEU A 15 8.95 -7.73 -0.01
CA LEU A 15 10.09 -6.87 0.33
C LEU A 15 11.15 -6.84 -0.77
N PHE A 16 11.44 -7.98 -1.40
CA PHE A 16 12.58 -8.10 -2.30
C PHE A 16 12.23 -8.07 -3.79
N ALA A 17 11.06 -8.55 -4.22
CA ALA A 17 10.74 -8.60 -5.66
C ALA A 17 10.60 -7.21 -6.29
N PRO A 18 9.91 -6.21 -5.69
CA PRO A 18 9.84 -4.86 -6.23
C PRO A 18 11.19 -4.18 -6.45
N PRO A 19 12.09 -4.07 -5.45
CA PRO A 19 13.38 -3.41 -5.66
C PRO A 19 14.28 -4.16 -6.64
N LEU A 20 14.27 -5.51 -6.64
CA LEU A 20 15.05 -6.30 -7.60
C LEU A 20 14.56 -6.10 -9.04
N LEU A 21 13.24 -6.13 -9.26
CA LEU A 21 12.67 -5.85 -10.58
C LEU A 21 12.99 -4.42 -11.04
N ASN A 22 12.83 -3.45 -10.13
CA ASN A 22 13.18 -2.07 -10.43
C ASN A 22 14.67 -1.90 -10.76
N GLN A 23 15.57 -2.55 -10.03
CA GLN A 23 17.00 -2.50 -10.33
C GLN A 23 17.34 -3.10 -11.70
N ALA A 24 16.66 -4.19 -12.09
CA ALA A 24 16.91 -4.88 -13.34
C ALA A 24 16.47 -4.09 -14.59
N VAL A 25 15.27 -3.47 -14.55
CA VAL A 25 14.67 -2.85 -15.75
C VAL A 25 14.23 -1.40 -15.57
N GLY A 26 14.07 -0.93 -14.33
CA GLY A 26 13.55 0.40 -14.00
C GLY A 26 14.34 1.56 -14.64
N PRO A 27 15.68 1.62 -14.52
CA PRO A 27 16.47 2.69 -15.13
C PRO A 27 16.32 2.77 -16.65
N VAL A 28 16.19 1.62 -17.32
CA VAL A 28 16.01 1.57 -18.78
C VAL A 28 14.64 2.12 -19.15
N ILE A 29 13.58 1.60 -18.52
CA ILE A 29 12.20 2.02 -18.76
C ILE A 29 12.03 3.52 -18.50
N SER A 30 12.52 4.01 -17.35
CA SER A 30 12.38 5.42 -16.98
C SER A 30 13.09 6.34 -17.97
N ARG A 31 14.33 6.01 -18.37
CA ARG A 31 15.06 6.80 -19.38
C ARG A 31 14.37 6.79 -20.73
N THR A 32 13.82 5.66 -21.14
CA THR A 32 13.05 5.56 -22.40
C THR A 32 11.80 6.44 -22.32
N ILE A 33 11.06 6.42 -21.22
CA ILE A 33 9.90 7.30 -21.02
C ILE A 33 10.33 8.77 -21.07
N ALA A 34 11.37 9.15 -20.33
CA ALA A 34 11.87 10.53 -20.32
C ALA A 34 12.36 11.00 -21.70
N HIS A 35 12.88 10.08 -22.53
CA HIS A 35 13.30 10.40 -23.90
C HIS A 35 12.11 10.55 -24.86
N LEU A 36 11.10 9.68 -24.76
CA LEU A 36 9.93 9.68 -25.64
C LEU A 36 8.88 10.73 -25.25
N ALA A 37 8.80 11.07 -23.97
CA ALA A 37 7.87 12.02 -23.37
C ALA A 37 8.61 12.92 -22.36
N PRO A 38 9.40 13.92 -22.83
CA PRO A 38 10.20 14.80 -21.99
C PRO A 38 9.39 15.54 -20.91
N GLU A 39 8.12 15.82 -21.17
CA GLU A 39 7.17 16.43 -20.23
C GLU A 39 6.91 15.55 -18.99
N LEU A 40 7.13 14.23 -19.09
CA LEU A 40 7.00 13.29 -17.98
C LEU A 40 8.32 12.98 -17.28
N ALA A 41 9.44 13.55 -17.72
CA ALA A 41 10.77 13.20 -17.21
C ALA A 41 10.90 13.38 -15.67
N LEU A 42 10.24 14.38 -15.10
CA LEU A 42 10.22 14.61 -13.64
C LEU A 42 9.48 13.53 -12.86
N LEU A 43 8.54 12.83 -13.50
CA LEU A 43 7.71 11.79 -12.90
C LEU A 43 8.10 10.38 -13.33
N SER A 44 8.90 10.23 -14.39
CA SER A 44 9.18 8.94 -15.04
C SER A 44 9.76 7.92 -14.06
N ASP A 45 10.69 8.33 -13.19
CA ASP A 45 11.28 7.46 -12.17
C ASP A 45 10.24 6.98 -11.17
N ARG A 46 9.42 7.90 -10.64
CA ARG A 46 8.39 7.60 -9.64
C ARG A 46 7.29 6.72 -10.20
N LEU A 47 6.82 7.02 -11.41
CA LEU A 47 5.79 6.24 -12.10
C LEU A 47 6.30 4.85 -12.48
N THR A 48 7.55 4.75 -12.97
CA THR A 48 8.19 3.46 -13.27
C THR A 48 8.31 2.62 -12.01
N LEU A 49 8.81 3.19 -10.92
CA LEU A 49 8.93 2.50 -9.64
C LEU A 49 7.57 2.02 -9.13
N ALA A 50 6.54 2.87 -9.17
CA ALA A 50 5.19 2.51 -8.75
C ALA A 50 4.63 1.38 -9.64
N ALA A 51 4.72 1.50 -10.96
CA ALA A 51 4.23 0.47 -11.89
C ALA A 51 4.94 -0.88 -11.69
N LEU A 52 6.27 -0.87 -11.56
CA LEU A 52 7.05 -2.08 -11.31
C LEU A 52 6.77 -2.68 -9.93
N ARG A 53 6.57 -1.85 -8.90
CA ARG A 53 6.14 -2.32 -7.57
C ARG A 53 4.79 -2.99 -7.63
N LEU A 54 3.80 -2.36 -8.27
CA LEU A 54 2.47 -2.95 -8.43
C LEU A 54 2.56 -4.29 -9.15
N LEU A 55 3.26 -4.33 -10.29
CA LEU A 55 3.45 -5.54 -11.08
C LEU A 55 4.12 -6.65 -10.26
N ALA A 56 5.24 -6.34 -9.60
CA ALA A 56 5.97 -7.31 -8.79
C ALA A 56 5.12 -7.87 -7.64
N VAL A 57 4.37 -7.03 -6.94
CA VAL A 57 3.49 -7.46 -5.84
C VAL A 57 2.31 -8.29 -6.35
N LEU A 58 1.67 -7.87 -7.44
CA LEU A 58 0.55 -8.63 -8.01
C LEU A 58 1.02 -10.00 -8.52
N VAL A 59 2.12 -10.03 -9.29
CA VAL A 59 2.68 -11.29 -9.82
C VAL A 59 3.12 -12.19 -8.66
N SER A 60 3.94 -11.70 -7.73
CA SER A 60 4.40 -12.52 -6.61
C SER A 60 3.25 -13.05 -5.76
N THR A 61 2.24 -12.22 -5.49
CA THR A 61 1.02 -12.67 -4.80
C THR A 61 0.28 -13.73 -5.61
N ALA A 62 0.17 -13.57 -6.94
CA ALA A 62 -0.40 -14.59 -7.84
C ALA A 62 0.27 -15.95 -7.66
N LEU A 63 1.60 -15.95 -7.73
CA LEU A 63 2.42 -17.15 -7.68
C LEU A 63 2.26 -17.86 -6.32
N VAL A 64 2.28 -17.08 -5.24
CA VAL A 64 2.07 -17.62 -3.88
C VAL A 64 0.66 -18.17 -3.72
N VAL A 65 -0.35 -17.41 -4.12
CA VAL A 65 -1.76 -17.80 -4.01
C VAL A 65 -2.06 -19.06 -4.81
N TYR A 66 -1.46 -19.18 -6.00
CA TYR A 66 -1.66 -20.31 -6.89
C TYR A 66 -0.86 -21.56 -6.47
N TRP A 67 0.44 -21.44 -6.25
CA TRP A 67 1.30 -22.60 -5.98
C TRP A 67 1.42 -22.98 -4.51
N VAL A 68 1.43 -22.01 -3.60
CA VAL A 68 1.64 -22.23 -2.16
C VAL A 68 0.32 -22.40 -1.43
N ASP A 69 -0.59 -21.44 -1.58
CA ASP A 69 -1.88 -21.43 -0.88
C ASP A 69 -2.97 -22.24 -1.60
N ARG A 70 -2.85 -22.39 -2.91
CA ARG A 70 -3.81 -23.08 -3.79
C ARG A 70 -5.25 -22.61 -3.56
N ARG A 71 -5.44 -21.29 -3.52
CA ARG A 71 -6.73 -20.65 -3.21
C ARG A 71 -7.15 -19.64 -4.27
N PRO A 72 -8.44 -19.31 -4.39
CA PRO A 72 -8.87 -18.28 -5.33
C PRO A 72 -8.49 -16.87 -4.83
N TRP A 73 -8.13 -15.99 -5.75
CA TRP A 73 -7.83 -14.57 -5.49
C TRP A 73 -8.94 -13.81 -4.74
N ARG A 74 -10.19 -14.21 -4.95
CA ARG A 74 -11.37 -13.60 -4.31
C ARG A 74 -11.40 -13.79 -2.79
N ASP A 75 -10.57 -14.68 -2.25
CA ASP A 75 -10.43 -14.90 -0.81
C ASP A 75 -9.48 -13.90 -0.14
N LEU A 76 -8.73 -13.11 -0.90
CA LEU A 76 -7.88 -12.02 -0.39
C LEU A 76 -8.64 -10.71 -0.13
N GLY A 77 -9.98 -10.76 -0.08
CA GLY A 77 -10.82 -9.56 0.12
C GLY A 77 -11.17 -8.80 -1.18
N LEU A 78 -10.68 -9.23 -2.34
CA LEU A 78 -10.94 -8.61 -3.65
C LEU A 78 -12.31 -9.01 -4.24
N ARG A 79 -13.38 -8.81 -3.46
CA ARG A 79 -14.76 -9.06 -3.89
C ARG A 79 -15.38 -7.74 -4.33
N MET A 80 -15.18 -7.35 -5.59
CA MET A 80 -15.65 -6.10 -6.22
C MET A 80 -17.19 -5.98 -6.34
N GLY A 81 -17.91 -6.20 -5.25
CA GLY A 81 -19.35 -6.02 -5.13
C GLY A 81 -19.71 -4.70 -4.45
N ARG A 82 -21.01 -4.44 -4.26
CA ARG A 82 -21.51 -3.19 -3.66
C ARG A 82 -20.91 -2.90 -2.29
N ALA A 83 -20.79 -3.90 -1.42
CA ALA A 83 -20.23 -3.72 -0.07
C ALA A 83 -18.78 -3.22 -0.12
N TRP A 84 -17.96 -3.77 -1.02
CA TRP A 84 -16.56 -3.36 -1.19
C TRP A 84 -16.44 -1.89 -1.61
N TRP A 85 -17.29 -1.42 -2.51
CA TRP A 85 -17.31 -0.01 -2.90
C TRP A 85 -17.79 0.92 -1.78
N ILE A 86 -18.74 0.46 -0.96
CA ILE A 86 -19.18 1.20 0.24
C ILE A 86 -18.02 1.29 1.24
N ASP A 87 -17.31 0.20 1.50
CA ASP A 87 -16.19 0.16 2.43
C ASP A 87 -15.03 1.06 1.94
N LEU A 88 -14.72 1.02 0.63
CA LEU A 88 -13.74 1.92 0.03
C LEU A 88 -14.15 3.39 0.19
N GLY A 89 -15.38 3.74 -0.17
CA GLY A 89 -15.88 5.11 -0.05
C GLY A 89 -15.90 5.60 1.41
N PHE A 90 -16.33 4.75 2.33
CA PHE A 90 -16.28 5.02 3.77
C PHE A 90 -14.85 5.26 4.25
N GLY A 91 -13.90 4.41 3.85
CA GLY A 91 -12.49 4.57 4.20
C GLY A 91 -11.88 5.87 3.70
N LEU A 92 -12.19 6.26 2.45
CA LEU A 92 -11.75 7.53 1.87
C LEU A 92 -12.32 8.74 2.62
N VAL A 93 -13.62 8.73 2.92
CA VAL A 93 -14.29 9.82 3.68
C VAL A 93 -13.73 9.89 5.10
N LEU A 94 -13.59 8.75 5.77
CA LEU A 94 -13.05 8.69 7.12
C LEU A 94 -11.62 9.22 7.16
N GLY A 95 -10.77 8.84 6.21
CA GLY A 95 -9.40 9.35 6.09
C GLY A 95 -9.35 10.86 5.91
N ALA A 96 -10.19 11.41 5.02
CA ALA A 96 -10.30 12.85 4.83
C ALA A 96 -10.75 13.57 6.12
N VAL A 97 -11.78 13.06 6.80
CA VAL A 97 -12.28 13.63 8.06
C VAL A 97 -11.21 13.62 9.14
N LEU A 98 -10.47 12.52 9.30
CA LEU A 98 -9.41 12.42 10.30
C LEU A 98 -8.25 13.38 10.02
N MET A 99 -7.81 13.49 8.76
CA MET A 99 -6.75 14.44 8.40
C MET A 99 -7.20 15.90 8.57
N THR A 100 -8.43 16.23 8.19
CA THR A 100 -9.01 17.56 8.44
C THR A 100 -9.12 17.85 9.93
N PHE A 101 -9.55 16.88 10.74
CA PHE A 101 -9.62 17.03 12.19
C PHE A 101 -8.24 17.32 12.81
N VAL A 102 -7.22 16.54 12.43
CA VAL A 102 -5.84 16.76 12.88
C VAL A 102 -5.33 18.14 12.49
N PHE A 103 -5.62 18.61 11.28
CA PHE A 103 -5.27 19.96 10.85
C PHE A 103 -6.00 21.04 11.66
N VAL A 104 -7.31 20.93 11.84
CA VAL A 104 -8.12 21.91 12.59
C VAL A 104 -7.64 22.03 14.03
N VAL A 105 -7.32 20.91 14.68
CA VAL A 105 -6.77 20.93 16.05
C VAL A 105 -5.45 21.71 16.10
N GLN A 106 -4.52 21.43 15.18
CA GLN A 106 -3.24 22.14 15.11
C GLN A 106 -3.43 23.64 14.83
N TYR A 107 -4.37 23.99 13.95
CA TYR A 107 -4.65 25.36 13.57
C TYR A 107 -5.25 26.16 14.74
N VAL A 108 -6.26 25.59 15.42
CA VAL A 108 -6.88 26.22 16.61
C VAL A 108 -5.91 26.34 17.78
N ALA A 109 -4.99 25.37 17.93
CA ALA A 109 -3.93 25.43 18.93
C ALA A 109 -2.82 26.46 18.61
N GLY A 110 -2.85 27.07 17.41
CA GLY A 110 -1.83 28.02 16.95
C GLY A 110 -0.48 27.37 16.61
N TRP A 111 -0.45 26.05 16.39
CA TRP A 111 0.78 25.32 16.03
C TRP A 111 1.11 25.43 14.53
N VAL A 112 0.09 25.68 13.70
CA VAL A 112 0.24 25.84 12.25
C VAL A 112 -0.53 27.06 11.77
N GLU A 113 -0.05 27.69 10.70
CA GLU A 113 -0.71 28.79 10.00
C GLU A 113 -0.83 28.47 8.51
N VAL A 114 -1.89 28.95 7.86
CA VAL A 114 -2.06 28.79 6.40
C VAL A 114 -1.35 29.94 5.71
N ARG A 115 -0.25 29.64 5.02
CA ARG A 115 0.52 30.65 4.27
C ARG A 115 0.01 30.84 2.85
N GLU A 116 -0.22 29.73 2.16
CA GLU A 116 -0.60 29.70 0.75
C GLU A 116 -1.56 28.54 0.48
N LEU A 117 -2.38 28.68 -0.55
CA LEU A 117 -3.22 27.60 -1.07
C LEU A 117 -2.60 27.07 -2.36
N PHE A 118 -2.67 25.75 -2.56
CA PHE A 118 -2.13 25.09 -3.76
C PHE A 118 -0.62 25.33 -3.97
N ALA A 119 0.14 25.47 -2.87
CA ALA A 119 1.57 25.65 -2.90
C ALA A 119 2.29 24.43 -3.51
N VAL A 120 3.36 24.69 -4.26
CA VAL A 120 4.21 23.67 -4.88
C VAL A 120 5.66 24.00 -4.56
N GLU A 121 6.38 23.08 -3.92
CA GLU A 121 7.80 23.28 -3.59
C GLU A 121 8.71 23.21 -4.83
N LEU A 122 8.32 22.45 -5.85
CA LEU A 122 9.09 22.32 -7.07
C LEU A 122 8.87 23.54 -7.97
N VAL A 123 9.95 24.28 -8.22
CA VAL A 123 9.99 25.43 -9.12
C VAL A 123 9.44 25.03 -10.50
N ASP A 124 8.63 25.92 -11.08
CA ASP A 124 8.00 25.78 -12.40
C ASP A 124 7.13 24.53 -12.60
N THR A 125 6.69 23.86 -11.52
CA THR A 125 5.79 22.71 -11.62
C THR A 125 4.34 23.11 -11.38
N PRO A 126 3.42 22.89 -12.35
CA PRO A 126 1.99 23.11 -12.14
C PRO A 126 1.46 22.28 -10.96
N PHE A 127 0.62 22.89 -10.10
CA PHE A 127 0.01 22.22 -8.94
C PHE A 127 -0.65 20.88 -9.30
N VAL A 128 -1.36 20.82 -10.43
CA VAL A 128 -2.01 19.61 -10.92
C VAL A 128 -1.02 18.46 -11.10
N ILE A 129 0.18 18.72 -11.62
CA ILE A 129 1.23 17.72 -11.78
C ILE A 129 1.79 17.32 -10.40
N ALA A 130 2.03 18.32 -9.54
CA ALA A 130 2.55 18.12 -8.19
C ALA A 130 1.62 17.28 -7.29
N ILE A 131 0.30 17.30 -7.52
CA ILE A 131 -0.66 16.49 -6.75
C ILE A 131 -0.96 15.14 -7.40
N LEU A 132 -1.12 15.08 -8.74
CA LEU A 132 -1.51 13.85 -9.43
C LEU A 132 -0.39 12.79 -9.41
N GLY A 133 0.87 13.21 -9.49
CA GLY A 133 2.02 12.30 -9.42
C GLY A 133 2.04 11.51 -8.10
N PRO A 134 2.12 12.18 -6.94
CA PRO A 134 2.03 11.53 -5.64
C PRO A 134 0.72 10.75 -5.45
N LEU A 135 -0.43 11.28 -5.88
CA LEU A 135 -1.70 10.57 -5.79
C LEU A 135 -1.63 9.20 -6.49
N ALA A 136 -1.11 9.14 -7.72
CA ALA A 136 -0.96 7.88 -8.45
C ALA A 136 -0.02 6.91 -7.73
N VAL A 137 1.10 7.41 -7.20
CA VAL A 137 2.05 6.61 -6.40
C VAL A 137 1.37 6.07 -5.14
N PHE A 138 0.65 6.90 -4.39
CA PHE A 138 0.01 6.49 -3.14
C PHE A 138 -1.19 5.55 -3.35
N VAL A 139 -1.89 5.64 -4.49
CA VAL A 139 -2.87 4.62 -4.89
C VAL A 139 -2.21 3.26 -5.04
N VAL A 140 -1.05 3.20 -5.72
CA VAL A 140 -0.28 1.95 -5.83
C VAL A 140 0.18 1.45 -4.47
N VAL A 141 0.74 2.33 -3.64
CA VAL A 141 1.17 2.00 -2.28
C VAL A 141 0.01 1.39 -1.50
N GLY A 142 -1.14 2.07 -1.45
CA GLY A 142 -2.34 1.60 -0.77
C GLY A 142 -2.83 0.24 -1.26
N ILE A 143 -2.87 0.02 -2.58
CA ILE A 143 -3.23 -1.30 -3.15
C ILE A 143 -2.25 -2.39 -2.68
N THR A 144 -0.95 -2.13 -2.78
CA THR A 144 0.07 -3.13 -2.44
C THR A 144 0.10 -3.45 -0.95
N GLU A 145 -0.08 -2.44 -0.11
CA GLU A 145 -0.08 -2.58 1.35
C GLU A 145 -1.35 -3.23 1.88
N GLU A 146 -2.52 -2.90 1.33
CA GLU A 146 -3.79 -3.54 1.68
C GLU A 146 -3.77 -5.03 1.28
N LEU A 147 -3.21 -5.35 0.10
CA LEU A 147 -3.05 -6.74 -0.35
C LEU A 147 -2.11 -7.54 0.57
N LEU A 148 -0.99 -6.95 0.99
CA LEU A 148 -0.06 -7.57 1.94
C LEU A 148 -0.71 -7.77 3.31
N SER A 149 -1.16 -6.68 3.92
CA SER A 149 -1.55 -6.65 5.33
C SER A 149 -2.91 -7.33 5.55
N ARG A 150 -3.98 -6.81 4.96
CA ARG A 150 -5.34 -7.31 5.19
C ARG A 150 -5.68 -8.49 4.30
N GLY A 151 -5.26 -8.44 3.03
CA GLY A 151 -5.54 -9.49 2.06
C GLY A 151 -4.85 -10.81 2.40
N TYR A 152 -3.55 -10.75 2.71
CA TYR A 152 -2.73 -11.96 2.88
C TYR A 152 -2.34 -12.25 4.33
N GLN A 153 -1.68 -11.30 5.03
CA GLN A 153 -1.17 -11.53 6.40
C GLN A 153 -2.28 -11.78 7.41
N LEU A 154 -3.23 -10.83 7.55
CA LEU A 154 -4.36 -10.94 8.48
C LEU A 154 -5.13 -12.24 8.25
N ARG A 155 -5.43 -12.55 6.98
CA ARG A 155 -6.16 -13.76 6.60
C ARG A 155 -5.43 -15.03 7.03
N ASN A 156 -4.14 -15.15 6.69
CA ASN A 156 -3.35 -16.34 7.02
C ASN A 156 -3.08 -16.45 8.54
N LEU A 157 -2.90 -15.33 9.24
CA LEU A 157 -2.80 -15.29 10.70
C LEU A 157 -4.10 -15.76 11.35
N ALA A 158 -5.24 -15.24 10.93
CA ALA A 158 -6.54 -15.62 11.48
C ALA A 158 -6.82 -17.12 11.25
N GLU A 159 -6.53 -17.65 10.06
CA GLU A 159 -6.64 -19.08 9.77
C GLU A 159 -5.67 -19.92 10.61
N GLY A 160 -4.43 -19.46 10.80
CA GLY A 160 -3.41 -20.17 11.57
C GLY A 160 -3.65 -20.17 13.08
N LEU A 161 -4.27 -19.11 13.60
CA LEU A 161 -4.59 -18.93 15.01
C LEU A 161 -5.95 -19.49 15.41
N ASN A 162 -6.80 -19.87 14.45
CA ASN A 162 -8.12 -20.46 14.71
C ASN A 162 -8.00 -21.91 15.22
N MET A 163 -7.51 -22.06 16.44
CA MET A 163 -7.38 -23.34 17.13
C MET A 163 -8.72 -23.79 17.71
N ARG A 164 -8.93 -25.11 17.84
CA ARG A 164 -10.18 -25.74 18.28
C ARG A 164 -10.73 -25.19 19.62
N TRP A 165 -9.85 -24.80 20.53
CA TRP A 165 -10.15 -24.32 21.89
C TRP A 165 -10.21 -22.79 21.99
N TRP A 166 -9.75 -22.08 20.95
CA TRP A 166 -9.67 -20.61 20.92
C TRP A 166 -10.83 -20.01 20.11
N GLY A 167 -11.25 -20.67 19.03
CA GLY A 167 -12.36 -20.23 18.20
C GLY A 167 -12.04 -19.01 17.31
N PRO A 168 -12.98 -18.61 16.43
CA PRO A 168 -12.67 -17.70 15.33
C PRO A 168 -12.52 -16.23 15.74
N ARG A 169 -13.34 -15.75 16.68
CA ARG A 169 -13.33 -14.33 17.10
C ARG A 169 -11.98 -13.89 17.67
N PRO A 170 -11.43 -14.55 18.71
CA PRO A 170 -10.15 -14.13 19.27
C PRO A 170 -8.97 -14.42 18.33
N ALA A 171 -9.07 -15.41 17.43
CA ALA A 171 -8.07 -15.60 16.38
C ALA A 171 -8.00 -14.40 15.42
N ILE A 172 -9.15 -13.84 15.03
CA ILE A 172 -9.22 -12.62 14.20
C ILE A 172 -8.66 -11.42 14.95
N LEU A 173 -9.02 -11.25 16.24
CA LEU A 173 -8.50 -10.14 17.05
C LEU A 173 -6.98 -10.22 17.22
N ALA A 174 -6.44 -11.41 17.52
CA ALA A 174 -5.00 -11.62 17.61
C ALA A 174 -4.31 -11.38 16.26
N ALA A 175 -4.87 -11.88 15.16
CA ALA A 175 -4.36 -11.63 13.82
C ALA A 175 -4.36 -10.13 13.48
N TRP A 176 -5.40 -9.40 13.86
CA TRP A 176 -5.50 -7.96 13.68
C TRP A 176 -4.42 -7.21 14.46
N VAL A 177 -4.26 -7.49 15.76
CA VAL A 177 -3.22 -6.88 16.59
C VAL A 177 -1.82 -7.18 16.01
N ILE A 178 -1.53 -8.44 15.67
CA ILE A 178 -0.22 -8.82 15.14
C ILE A 178 0.03 -8.13 13.79
N SER A 179 -0.93 -8.18 12.87
CA SER A 179 -0.76 -7.57 11.53
C SER A 179 -0.62 -6.05 11.62
N SER A 180 -1.38 -5.37 12.48
CA SER A 180 -1.26 -3.93 12.71
C SER A 180 0.08 -3.55 13.34
N SER A 181 0.58 -4.31 14.31
CA SER A 181 1.90 -4.08 14.90
C SER A 181 3.02 -4.29 13.88
N LEU A 182 2.96 -5.35 13.08
CA LEU A 182 3.94 -5.60 12.00
C LEU A 182 3.90 -4.49 10.95
N PHE A 183 2.70 -4.02 10.58
CA PHE A 183 2.54 -2.89 9.67
C PHE A 183 3.23 -1.64 10.23
N GLY A 184 3.01 -1.29 11.50
CA GLY A 184 3.69 -0.16 12.15
C GLY A 184 5.21 -0.33 12.19
N LEU A 185 5.71 -1.52 12.52
CA LEU A 185 7.16 -1.81 12.55
C LEU A 185 7.83 -1.67 11.18
N LEU A 186 7.14 -2.00 10.09
CA LEU A 186 7.65 -1.79 8.72
C LEU A 186 7.87 -0.30 8.40
N HIS A 187 7.27 0.61 9.17
CA HIS A 187 7.33 2.05 8.95
C HIS A 187 8.22 2.77 9.97
N ILE A 188 8.89 2.07 10.89
CA ILE A 188 9.71 2.69 11.96
C ILE A 188 10.88 3.53 11.42
N PHE A 189 11.31 3.27 10.18
CA PHE A 189 12.37 4.03 9.52
C PHE A 189 11.85 5.12 8.58
N ASN A 190 10.53 5.34 8.55
CA ASN A 190 9.97 6.45 7.79
C ASN A 190 10.22 7.78 8.51
N PRO A 191 10.41 8.88 7.78
CA PRO A 191 10.47 10.20 8.38
C PRO A 191 9.20 10.49 9.18
N ASN A 192 9.35 10.99 10.41
CA ASN A 192 8.25 11.35 11.33
C ASN A 192 7.38 10.15 11.81
N ALA A 193 7.96 8.94 11.84
CA ALA A 193 7.34 7.73 12.40
C ALA A 193 7.26 7.72 13.94
#